data_AF-A0A1A0FLQ1-F1
#
_entry.id   AF-A0A1A0FLQ1-F1
#
_cell.length_a   1.000
_cell.length_b   1.000
_cell.length_c   1.000
_cell.angle_alpha   90.00
_cell.angle_beta   90.00
_cell.angle_gamma   90.00
#
_symmetry.space_group_name_H-M   'P 1'
#
loop_
_entity.id
_entity.type
_entity.pdbx_description
1 polymer ?
#
loop_
_entity_poly.entity_id
_entity_poly.type
_entity_poly.pdbx_seq_one_letter_code
_entity_poly.pdbx_strand_id
1 'polypeptide(L)'
;MHYFCIATERRPIVNTAIEDDSTLTDRYQTTIPASVRRALKLNRRDRIHYMIRSNGEVVLTRGRDESSQDPVMTSFLAFLERDLQEHPENIRPVTASTFAEAEHLTAGIEVDLDEELPEDDDDT
;
A
#
# COMPACT_ATOMS: atom_id res chain seq x y z
N MET A 1 -4.23 17.98 14.51
CA MET A 1 -5.25 18.11 13.43
C MET A 1 -6.48 17.26 13.77
N HIS A 2 -7.62 17.38 13.07
CA HIS A 2 -8.75 16.46 13.24
C HIS A 2 -8.64 15.27 12.27
N TYR A 3 -8.76 14.06 12.80
CA TYR A 3 -8.58 12.82 12.04
C TYR A 3 -9.85 12.00 12.03
N PHE A 4 -10.15 11.43 10.87
CA PHE A 4 -11.28 10.54 10.68
C PHE A 4 -10.78 9.13 10.39
N CYS A 5 -11.22 8.16 11.19
CA CYS A 5 -10.87 6.75 11.00
C CYS A 5 -11.99 6.02 10.26
N ILE A 6 -11.62 5.36 9.15
CA ILE A 6 -12.48 4.40 8.45
C ILE A 6 -12.05 3.02 8.91
N ALA A 7 -12.92 2.31 9.63
CA ALA A 7 -12.73 0.90 9.92
C ALA A 7 -12.99 0.10 8.65
N THR A 8 -11.98 -0.05 7.79
CA THR A 8 -12.06 -0.96 6.65
C THR A 8 -12.03 -2.40 7.15
N GLU A 9 -13.17 -3.09 7.07
CA GLU A 9 -13.18 -4.55 7.12
C GLU A 9 -12.28 -5.07 6.00
N ARG A 10 -11.20 -5.75 6.38
CA ARG A 10 -10.20 -6.28 5.46
C ARG A 10 -10.83 -7.39 4.64
N ARG A 11 -11.43 -7.06 3.49
CA ARG A 11 -11.92 -8.07 2.54
C ARG A 11 -10.77 -9.02 2.19
N PRO A 12 -10.99 -10.35 2.22
CA PRO A 12 -9.94 -11.29 1.85
C PRO A 12 -9.62 -11.07 0.38
N ILE A 13 -8.37 -10.73 0.09
CA ILE A 13 -7.85 -10.76 -1.27
C ILE A 13 -7.88 -12.24 -1.68
N VAL A 14 -8.67 -12.59 -2.69
CA VAL A 14 -8.69 -13.93 -3.28
C VAL A 14 -7.27 -14.26 -3.77
N ASN A 15 -6.52 -15.00 -2.96
CA ASN A 15 -5.14 -15.33 -3.24
C ASN A 15 -5.11 -16.66 -3.99
N THR A 16 -5.08 -16.60 -5.31
CA THR A 16 -4.82 -17.81 -6.11
C THR A 16 -3.39 -18.25 -5.82
N ALA A 17 -3.21 -19.45 -5.28
CA ALA A 17 -1.89 -20.03 -5.07
C ALA A 17 -1.24 -20.32 -6.42
N ILE A 18 0.03 -19.93 -6.58
CA ILE A 18 0.83 -20.21 -7.76
C ILE A 18 1.80 -21.32 -7.38
N GLU A 19 1.71 -22.45 -8.07
CA GLU A 19 2.56 -23.61 -7.88
C GLU A 19 3.36 -23.85 -9.16
N ASP A 20 4.68 -23.92 -9.05
CA ASP A 20 5.60 -24.27 -10.13
C ASP A 20 6.82 -24.97 -9.53
N ASP A 21 7.35 -25.96 -10.24
CA ASP A 21 8.58 -26.65 -9.85
C ASP A 21 9.82 -26.03 -10.52
N SER A 22 10.97 -26.16 -9.87
CA SER A 22 12.27 -25.81 -10.45
C SER A 22 13.34 -26.75 -9.93
N THR A 23 14.23 -27.18 -10.83
CA THR A 23 15.35 -28.05 -10.50
C THR A 23 16.59 -27.22 -10.17
N LEU A 24 17.32 -27.62 -9.13
CA LEU A 24 18.63 -27.05 -8.82
C LEU A 24 19.65 -27.52 -9.86
N THR A 25 20.49 -26.60 -10.31
CA THR A 25 21.72 -26.95 -11.04
C THR A 25 22.79 -27.47 -10.09
N ASP A 26 23.87 -28.04 -10.62
CA ASP A 26 25.03 -28.50 -9.85
C ASP A 26 25.68 -27.42 -8.97
N ARG A 27 25.41 -26.14 -9.27
CA ARG A 27 25.89 -24.98 -8.50
C ARG A 27 24.86 -24.47 -7.49
N TYR A 28 23.83 -25.27 -7.17
CA TYR A 28 22.73 -24.88 -6.29
C TYR A 28 21.97 -23.63 -6.76
N GLN A 29 21.92 -23.40 -8.08
CA GLN A 29 21.15 -22.29 -8.67
C GLN A 29 19.81 -22.81 -9.19
N THR A 30 18.73 -22.06 -9.00
CA THR A 30 17.43 -22.29 -9.63
C THR A 30 17.05 -21.10 -10.52
N THR A 31 16.29 -21.37 -11.58
CA THR A 31 15.65 -20.30 -12.37
C THR A 31 14.28 -20.02 -11.78
N ILE A 32 13.95 -18.75 -11.53
CA ILE A 32 12.61 -18.39 -11.06
C ILE A 32 11.59 -18.56 -12.21
N PRO A 33 10.55 -19.40 -12.08
CA PRO A 33 9.53 -19.61 -13.11
C PRO A 33 8.82 -18.34 -13.56
N ALA A 34 8.29 -18.35 -14.78
CA ALA A 34 7.66 -17.17 -15.37
C ALA A 34 6.43 -16.70 -14.58
N SER A 35 5.66 -17.63 -14.00
CA SER A 35 4.50 -17.31 -13.15
C SER A 35 4.94 -16.52 -11.91
N VAL A 36 5.96 -17.01 -11.20
CA VAL A 36 6.51 -16.41 -9.98
C VAL A 36 7.13 -15.06 -10.28
N ARG A 37 7.87 -14.91 -11.39
CA ARG A 37 8.41 -13.60 -11.82
C ARG A 37 7.32 -12.56 -12.04
N ARG A 38 6.21 -12.95 -12.70
CA ARG A 38 5.06 -12.06 -12.93
C ARG A 38 4.36 -11.71 -11.63
N ALA A 39 4.13 -12.69 -10.77
CA ALA A 39 3.47 -12.50 -9.48
C ALA A 39 4.24 -11.55 -8.57
N LEU A 40 5.58 -11.69 -8.51
CA LEU A 40 6.46 -10.84 -7.72
C LEU A 40 6.90 -9.55 -8.45
N LYS A 41 6.46 -9.34 -9.70
CA LYS A 41 6.85 -8.22 -10.57
C LYS A 41 8.38 -8.02 -10.61
N LEU A 42 9.12 -9.11 -10.79
CA LEU A 42 10.58 -9.11 -10.82
C LEU A 42 11.12 -8.69 -12.20
N ASN A 43 12.09 -7.78 -12.18
CA ASN A 43 12.88 -7.37 -13.33
C ASN A 43 14.30 -7.97 -13.27
N ARG A 44 15.05 -7.82 -14.37
CA ARG A 44 16.45 -8.27 -14.41
C ARG A 44 17.24 -7.54 -13.33
N ARG A 45 18.07 -8.28 -12.59
CA ARG A 45 18.95 -7.79 -11.50
C ARG A 45 18.20 -7.30 -10.25
N ASP A 46 16.88 -7.52 -10.16
CA ASP A 46 16.16 -7.31 -8.91
C ASP A 46 16.65 -8.27 -7.83
N ARG A 47 16.64 -7.80 -6.58
CA ARG A 47 16.95 -8.63 -5.42
C ARG A 47 15.74 -9.49 -5.06
N ILE A 48 16.01 -10.69 -4.56
CA ILE A 48 14.99 -11.60 -4.01
C ILE A 48 15.32 -11.80 -2.53
N HIS A 49 14.33 -11.61 -1.67
CA HIS A 49 14.46 -11.86 -0.25
C HIS A 49 13.80 -13.20 0.10
N TYR A 50 14.53 -14.03 0.85
CA TYR A 50 14.09 -15.35 1.28
C TYR A 50 13.86 -15.32 2.79
N MET A 51 12.69 -15.76 3.23
CA MET A 51 12.38 -15.91 4.65
C MET A 51 11.90 -17.33 4.91
N ILE A 52 12.57 -18.03 5.82
CA ILE A 52 12.15 -19.35 6.29
C ILE A 52 11.29 -19.14 7.52
N ARG A 53 10.03 -19.56 7.46
CA ARG A 53 9.10 -19.52 8.59
C ARG A 53 9.33 -20.73 9.50
N SER A 54 8.89 -20.63 10.75
CA SER A 54 9.00 -21.70 11.75
C SER A 54 8.27 -22.99 11.37
N ASN A 55 7.25 -22.90 10.50
CA ASN A 55 6.51 -24.04 9.95
C ASN A 55 7.23 -24.74 8.77
N GLY A 56 8.43 -24.29 8.39
CA GLY A 56 9.21 -24.84 7.29
C GLY A 56 8.86 -24.26 5.91
N GLU A 57 7.89 -23.36 5.81
CA GLU A 57 7.59 -22.65 4.56
C GLU A 57 8.70 -21.66 4.22
N VAL A 58 9.02 -21.55 2.93
CA VAL A 58 9.93 -20.52 2.41
C VAL A 58 9.10 -19.48 1.68
N VAL A 59 9.17 -18.23 2.17
CA VAL A 59 8.54 -17.08 1.55
C VAL A 59 9.57 -16.36 0.69
N LEU A 60 9.23 -16.18 -0.59
CA LEU A 60 9.99 -15.36 -1.52
C LEU A 60 9.28 -14.02 -1.70
N THR A 61 10.01 -12.94 -1.52
CA THR A 61 9.54 -11.59 -1.84
C THR A 61 10.52 -10.86 -2.74
N ARG A 62 10.01 -9.85 -3.48
CA ARG A 62 10.89 -8.90 -4.15
C ARG A 62 11.66 -8.12 -3.07
N GLY A 63 12.98 -8.21 -3.11
CA GLY A 63 13.85 -7.45 -2.23
C GLY A 63 13.68 -5.97 -2.54
N ARG A 64 13.40 -5.18 -1.50
CA ARG A 64 13.43 -3.72 -1.59
C ARG A 64 14.76 -3.24 -1.06
N ASP A 65 15.27 -2.19 -1.69
CA ASP A 65 16.35 -1.43 -1.10
C ASP A 65 15.70 -0.61 0.02
N GLU A 66 16.08 -0.85 1.28
CA GLU A 66 15.52 -0.10 2.42
C GLU A 66 15.74 1.42 2.27
N SER A 67 16.70 1.82 1.43
CA SER A 67 16.98 3.19 1.03
C SER A 67 15.91 3.83 0.13
N SER A 68 14.81 3.16 -0.21
CA SER A 68 13.73 3.72 -1.03
C SER A 68 12.55 4.28 -0.22
N GLN A 69 12.64 4.33 1.11
CA GLN A 69 11.67 5.09 1.89
C GLN A 69 11.87 6.58 1.59
N ASP A 70 10.88 7.20 0.96
CA ASP A 70 10.89 8.64 0.72
C ASP A 70 11.05 9.36 2.08
N PRO A 71 12.13 10.13 2.28
CA PRO A 71 12.37 10.83 3.54
C PRO A 71 11.23 11.76 3.93
N VAL A 72 10.58 12.40 2.95
CA VAL A 72 9.44 13.30 3.18
C VAL A 72 8.25 12.51 3.68
N MET A 73 7.93 11.40 3.02
CA MET A 73 6.86 10.50 3.46
C MET A 73 7.13 9.98 4.88
N THR A 74 8.37 9.59 5.16
CA THR A 74 8.76 9.07 6.47
C THR A 74 8.58 10.13 7.56
N SER A 75 9.07 11.36 7.32
CA SER A 75 8.90 12.47 8.26
C SER A 75 7.44 12.85 8.45
N PHE A 76 6.64 12.83 7.39
CA PHE A 76 5.21 13.11 7.47
C PHE A 76 4.46 12.07 8.30
N LEU A 77 4.74 10.78 8.10
CA LEU A 77 4.15 9.70 8.90
C LEU A 77 4.57 9.78 10.38
N ALA A 78 5.82 10.14 10.66
CA ALA A 78 6.30 10.34 12.03
C ALA A 78 5.63 11.55 12.71
N PHE A 79 5.37 12.61 11.96
CA PHE A 79 4.61 13.76 12.44
C PHE A 79 3.17 13.35 12.79
N LEU A 80 2.49 12.64 11.89
CA LEU A 80 1.12 12.15 12.13
C LEU A 80 1.07 11.22 13.35
N GLU A 81 2.01 10.29 13.47
CA GLU A 81 2.09 9.39 14.63
C GLU A 81 2.16 10.17 15.94
N ARG A 82 3.03 11.19 16.01
CA ARG A 82 3.19 12.02 17.20
C ARG A 82 1.91 12.79 17.53
N ASP A 83 1.32 13.47 16.55
CA ASP A 83 0.10 14.26 16.76
C ASP A 83 -1.09 13.37 17.20
N LEU A 84 -1.20 12.16 16.64
CA LEU A 84 -2.23 11.18 17.04
C LEU A 84 -2.03 10.65 18.47
N GLN A 85 -0.78 10.48 18.92
CA GLN A 85 -0.46 10.05 20.28
C GLN A 85 -0.68 11.18 21.30
N GLU A 86 -0.31 12.41 20.95
CA GLU A 86 -0.44 13.59 21.81
C GLU A 86 -1.91 14.07 21.91
N HIS A 87 -2.70 13.85 20.85
CA HIS A 87 -4.09 14.31 20.76
C HIS A 87 -5.08 13.20 20.35
N PRO A 88 -5.25 12.14 21.16
CA PRO A 88 -6.19 11.06 20.86
C PRO A 88 -7.66 11.54 20.76
N GLU A 89 -8.02 12.63 21.43
CA GLU A 89 -9.35 13.26 21.36
C GLU A 89 -9.72 13.78 19.97
N ASN A 90 -8.73 13.98 19.10
CA ASN A 90 -8.94 14.44 17.73
C ASN A 90 -9.28 13.33 16.75
N ILE A 91 -9.19 12.06 17.17
CA ILE A 91 -9.53 10.90 16.35
C ILE A 91 -11.04 10.63 16.49
N ARG A 92 -11.77 10.77 15.39
CA ARG A 92 -13.23 10.55 15.34
C ARG A 92 -13.58 9.46 14.35
N PRO A 93 -14.59 8.62 14.64
CA PRO A 93 -15.08 7.66 13.66
C PRO A 93 -15.80 8.39 12.53
N VAL A 94 -15.64 7.91 11.30
CA VAL A 94 -16.56 8.28 10.21
C VAL A 94 -17.85 7.50 10.42
N THR A 95 -18.96 8.20 10.65
CA THR A 95 -20.26 7.56 10.88
C THR A 95 -21.12 7.58 9.61
N ALA A 96 -22.18 6.78 9.60
CA ALA A 96 -23.19 6.83 8.53
C ALA A 96 -23.82 8.24 8.40
N SER A 97 -23.96 8.98 9.51
CA SER A 97 -24.45 10.36 9.46
C SER A 97 -23.45 11.32 8.83
N THR A 98 -22.14 11.13 9.05
CA THR A 98 -21.10 11.92 8.36
C THR A 98 -21.15 11.71 6.85
N PHE A 99 -21.37 10.46 6.40
CA PHE A 99 -21.55 10.16 4.98
C PHE A 99 -22.83 10.77 4.42
N ALA A 100 -23.96 10.65 5.11
CA ALA A 100 -25.23 11.22 4.67
C ALA A 100 -25.17 12.75 4.59
N GLU A 101 -24.46 13.39 5.52
CA GLU A 101 -24.22 14.84 5.50
C GLU A 101 -23.33 15.24 4.33
N ALA A 102 -22.24 14.51 4.08
CA ALA A 102 -21.38 14.75 2.91
C ALA A 102 -22.15 14.60 1.59
N GLU A 103 -22.93 13.52 1.44
CA GLU A 103 -23.76 13.27 0.25
C GLU A 103 -24.82 14.35 0.03
N HIS A 104 -25.46 14.81 1.12
CA HIS A 104 -26.41 15.91 1.05
C HIS A 104 -25.74 17.23 0.62
N LEU A 105 -24.56 17.53 1.17
CA LEU A 105 -23.82 18.76 0.85
C LEU A 105 -23.27 18.78 -0.58
N THR A 106 -22.93 17.62 -1.13
CA THR A 106 -22.41 17.48 -2.51
C THR A 106 -23.49 17.11 -3.52
N ALA A 107 -24.76 17.03 -3.09
CA ALA A 107 -25.87 16.66 -3.96
C ALA A 107 -25.98 17.61 -5.16
N GLY A 108 -25.90 17.04 -6.37
CA GLY A 108 -26.00 17.79 -7.62
C GLY A 108 -24.69 18.46 -8.08
N ILE A 109 -23.57 18.24 -7.39
CA ILE A 109 -22.25 18.59 -7.92
C ILE A 109 -21.81 17.50 -8.88
N GLU A 110 -21.68 17.84 -10.15
CA GLU A 110 -21.11 16.97 -11.17
C GLU A 110 -19.58 17.12 -11.10
N VAL A 111 -18.87 16.02 -10.80
CA VAL A 111 -17.41 16.01 -10.67
C VAL A 111 -16.86 15.08 -11.74
N ASP A 112 -16.06 15.64 -12.64
CA ASP A 112 -15.21 14.86 -13.52
C ASP A 112 -13.84 14.66 -12.84
N LEU A 113 -13.49 13.41 -12.56
CA LEU A 113 -12.22 13.06 -11.93
C LEU A 113 -11.06 12.95 -12.93
N ASP A 114 -11.38 12.95 -14.22
CA ASP A 114 -10.43 12.91 -15.33
C ASP A 114 -10.14 14.31 -15.89
N GLU A 115 -10.89 15.34 -15.46
CA GLU A 115 -10.65 16.74 -15.81
C GLU A 115 -9.35 17.23 -15.16
N GLU A 116 -8.52 17.93 -15.95
CA GLU A 116 -7.30 18.56 -15.43
C GLU A 116 -7.68 19.64 -14.41
N LEU A 117 -7.03 19.63 -13.25
CA LEU A 117 -7.22 20.70 -12.26
C LEU A 117 -6.82 22.04 -12.89
N PRO A 118 -7.63 23.10 -12.73
CA PRO A 118 -7.28 24.42 -13.23
C PRO A 118 -5.96 24.88 -12.58
N GLU A 119 -5.12 25.55 -13.36
CA GLU A 119 -3.95 26.24 -12.81
C GLU A 119 -4.44 27.39 -11.91
N ASP A 120 -4.10 27.35 -10.62
CA ASP A 120 -4.36 28.47 -9.70
C ASP A 120 -3.48 29.66 -10.14
N ASP A 121 -4.07 30.61 -10.88
CA ASP A 121 -3.50 31.94 -11.13
C ASP A 121 -3.66 32.82 -9.86
N ASP A 122 -3.04 32.40 -8.74
CA ASP A 122 -2.87 33.27 -7.56
C ASP A 122 -1.65 34.18 -7.80
N ASP A 123 -1.83 35.15 -8.70
CA ASP A 123 -0.94 36.28 -8.93
C ASP A 123 -1.68 37.58 -8.51
N THR A 124 -1.91 37.77 -7.20
CA THR A 124 -2.26 39.08 -6.61
C THR A 124 -1.61 39.33 -5.26
#